data_AF-W2T7W6-F1
#
_entry.id   AF-W2T7W6-F1
#
_cell.length_a   1.000
_cell.length_b   1.000
_cell.length_c   1.000
_cell.angle_alpha   90.00
_cell.angle_beta   90.00
_cell.angle_gamma   90.00
#
_symmetry.space_group_name_H-M   'P 1'
#
loop_
_entity.id
_entity.type
_entity.pdbx_description
1 polymer ?
#
loop_
_entity_poly.entity_id
_entity_poly.type
_entity_poly.pdbx_seq_one_letter_code
_entity_poly.pdbx_strand_id
1 'polypeptide(L)'
;MKAINITFIEYVILKALVTFKSTSIANVSPTLKKCLLSQIDLIFGALSLHYTNLGMSDDEIAERTGNVVLLIGNIFEVGMQCLESHQVIQFFDLWKLDDLLIKLISESTKL
;
A
#
# COMPACT_ATOMS: atom_id res chain seq x y z
N MET A 1 -5.02 -10.10 -9.49
CA MET A 1 -4.24 -11.03 -8.64
C MET A 1 -3.96 -12.37 -9.34
N LYS A 2 -4.97 -13.11 -9.83
CA LYS A 2 -4.71 -14.36 -10.61
C LYS A 2 -3.87 -14.16 -11.89
N ALA A 3 -4.04 -13.04 -12.58
CA ALA A 3 -3.31 -12.75 -13.83
C ALA A 3 -1.79 -12.53 -13.65
N ILE A 4 -1.33 -12.14 -12.46
CA ILE A 4 0.08 -11.85 -12.15
C ILE A 4 0.71 -13.01 -11.36
N ASN A 5 -0.09 -14.02 -11.00
CA ASN A 5 0.30 -15.15 -10.16
C ASN A 5 1.09 -14.71 -8.92
N ILE A 6 0.49 -13.78 -8.16
CA ILE A 6 1.10 -13.26 -6.93
C ILE A 6 1.22 -14.36 -5.90
N THR A 7 2.43 -14.53 -5.35
CA THR A 7 2.69 -15.44 -4.23
C THR A 7 2.18 -14.85 -2.92
N PHE A 8 2.05 -15.69 -1.90
CA PHE A 8 1.68 -15.22 -0.57
C PHE A 8 2.69 -14.21 0.00
N ILE A 9 3.99 -14.41 -0.26
CA ILE A 9 5.05 -13.50 0.21
C ILE A 9 4.93 -12.15 -0.49
N GLU A 10 4.76 -12.14 -1.81
CA GLU A 10 4.53 -10.92 -2.59
C GLU A 10 3.30 -10.16 -2.10
N TYR A 11 2.21 -10.88 -1.75
CA TYR A 11 1.01 -10.27 -1.18
C TYR A 11 1.29 -9.59 0.17
N VAL A 12 2.03 -10.25 1.07
CA VAL A 12 2.40 -9.67 2.38
C VAL A 12 3.29 -8.44 2.20
N ILE A 13 4.28 -8.52 1.31
CA ILE A 13 5.17 -7.40 0.98
C ILE A 13 4.37 -6.22 0.40
N LEU A 14 3.42 -6.49 -0.51
CA LEU A 14 2.56 -5.48 -1.09
C LEU A 14 1.72 -4.76 -0.03
N LYS A 15 1.17 -5.48 0.95
CA LYS A 15 0.46 -4.85 2.09
C LYS A 15 1.37 -3.92 2.90
N ALA A 16 2.60 -4.35 3.16
CA ALA A 16 3.58 -3.53 3.87
C ALA A 16 3.91 -2.25 3.06
N LEU A 17 4.22 -2.38 1.77
CA LEU A 17 4.51 -1.25 0.89
C LEU A 17 3.34 -0.24 0.81
N VAL A 18 2.10 -0.72 0.68
CA VAL A 18 0.91 0.14 0.69
C VAL A 18 0.78 0.92 2.00
N THR A 19 1.10 0.29 3.14
CA THR A 19 1.06 0.93 4.46
C THR A 19 2.06 2.08 4.57
N PHE A 20 3.28 1.90 4.05
CA PHE A 20 4.35 2.89 4.15
C PHE A 20 4.37 3.91 3.00
N LYS A 21 3.58 3.74 1.92
CA LYS A 21 3.54 4.66 0.76
C LYS A 21 3.34 6.12 1.18
N SER A 22 2.45 6.39 2.13
CA SER A 22 2.12 7.75 2.56
C SER A 22 3.23 8.44 3.37
N THR A 23 4.32 7.73 3.70
CA THR A 23 5.48 8.29 4.43
C THR A 23 6.04 9.55 3.77
N SER A 24 6.05 9.62 2.44
CA SER A 24 6.64 10.75 1.71
C SER A 24 5.84 12.04 1.85
N ILE A 25 4.52 11.93 2.07
CA ILE A 25 3.56 13.04 2.17
C ILE A 25 3.05 13.25 3.61
N ALA A 26 3.38 12.36 4.55
CA ALA A 26 2.93 12.45 5.93
C ALA A 26 3.57 13.64 6.66
N ASN A 27 2.76 14.35 7.44
CA ASN A 27 3.20 15.44 8.31
C ASN A 27 3.84 14.90 9.59
N VAL A 28 5.04 14.34 9.46
CA VAL A 28 5.82 13.74 10.55
C VAL A 28 7.18 14.42 10.69
N SER A 29 7.84 14.20 11.84
CA SER A 29 9.19 14.72 12.06
C SER A 29 10.18 14.20 11.00
N PRO A 30 11.21 14.98 10.63
CA PRO A 30 12.21 14.54 9.65
C PRO A 30 12.93 13.25 10.05
N THR A 31 13.22 13.08 11.33
CA THR A 31 13.85 11.87 11.88
C THR A 31 12.97 10.64 11.67
N LEU A 32 11.67 10.77 11.96
CA LEU A 32 10.71 9.69 11.74
C LEU A 32 10.55 9.40 10.24
N LYS A 33 10.48 10.43 9.38
CA LYS A 33 10.43 10.25 7.94
C LYS A 33 11.61 9.44 7.41
N LYS A 34 12.84 9.75 7.86
CA LYS A 34 14.04 8.98 7.52
C LYS A 34 13.95 7.53 7.98
N CYS A 35 13.48 7.30 9.20
CA CYS A 35 13.28 5.94 9.73
C CYS A 35 12.28 5.14 8.87
N LEU A 36 11.13 5.74 8.55
CA LEU A 36 10.09 5.10 7.74
C LEU A 36 10.55 4.81 6.31
N LEU A 37 11.32 5.71 5.68
CA LEU A 37 11.94 5.44 4.38
C LEU A 37 12.92 4.28 4.44
N SER A 38 13.73 4.18 5.51
CA SER A 38 14.62 3.03 5.71
C SER A 38 13.85 1.71 5.87
N GLN A 39 12.62 1.73 6.42
CA GLN A 39 11.79 0.52 6.45
C GLN A 39 11.34 0.08 5.05
N ILE A 40 11.06 1.02 4.16
CA ILE A 40 10.73 0.71 2.75
C ILE A 40 11.93 0.02 2.08
N ASP A 41 13.15 0.51 2.30
CA ASP A 41 14.37 -0.11 1.76
C ASP A 41 14.55 -1.54 2.27
N LEU A 42 14.29 -1.79 3.56
CA LEU A 42 14.34 -3.13 4.15
C LEU A 42 13.29 -4.07 3.54
N ILE A 43 12.10 -3.57 3.24
CA ILE A 43 11.04 -4.34 2.59
C ILE A 43 11.48 -4.74 1.17
N PHE A 44 12.08 -3.83 0.40
CA PHE A 44 12.63 -4.14 -0.92
C PHE A 44 13.80 -5.13 -0.84
N GLY A 45 14.68 -4.98 0.16
CA GLY A 45 15.76 -5.93 0.42
C GLY A 45 15.25 -7.34 0.73
N ALA A 46 14.21 -7.45 1.55
CA ALA A 46 13.56 -8.73 1.87
C ALA A 46 12.89 -9.37 0.64
N LEU A 47 12.25 -8.56 -0.22
CA LEU A 47 11.67 -9.03 -1.47
C LEU A 47 12.73 -9.54 -2.44
N SER A 48 13.82 -8.79 -2.61
CA SER A 48 14.95 -9.20 -3.45
C SER A 48 15.56 -10.51 -2.96
N LEU A 49 15.84 -10.62 -1.65
CA LEU A 49 16.35 -11.85 -1.04
C LEU A 49 15.40 -13.04 -1.25
N HIS A 50 14.08 -12.81 -1.17
CA HIS A 50 13.10 -13.86 -1.44
C HIS A 50 13.22 -14.39 -2.87
N TYR A 51 13.34 -13.51 -3.87
CA TYR A 51 13.50 -13.93 -5.25
C TYR A 51 14.86 -14.58 -5.53
N THR A 52 15.94 -14.07 -4.94
CA THR A 52 17.26 -14.73 -5.02
C THR A 52 17.21 -16.15 -4.47
N ASN A 53 16.51 -16.37 -3.35
CA ASN A 53 16.35 -17.71 -2.76
C ASN A 53 15.52 -18.66 -3.65
N LEU A 54 14.70 -18.12 -4.55
CA LEU A 54 13.98 -18.90 -5.57
C LEU A 54 14.85 -19.23 -6.80
N GLY A 55 16.09 -18.73 -6.85
CA GLY A 55 17.02 -18.96 -7.96
C GLY A 55 16.73 -18.12 -9.21
N MET A 56 16.01 -17.01 -9.06
CA MET A 56 15.70 -16.11 -10.17
C MET A 56 16.95 -15.32 -10.59
N SER A 57 17.04 -14.99 -11.88
CA SER A 57 18.08 -14.10 -12.42
C SER A 57 17.79 -12.63 -12.10
N ASP A 58 18.83 -11.79 -12.10
CA ASP A 58 18.69 -10.35 -11.76
C ASP A 58 17.66 -9.62 -12.64
N ASP A 59 17.58 -9.97 -13.93
CA ASP A 59 16.61 -9.39 -14.87
C ASP A 59 15.16 -9.76 -14.48
N GLU A 60 14.92 -11.03 -14.12
CA GLU A 60 13.60 -11.49 -13.67
C GLU A 60 13.21 -10.88 -12.32
N ILE A 61 14.18 -10.72 -11.42
CA ILE A 61 13.99 -10.06 -10.12
C ILE A 61 13.54 -8.61 -10.34
N ALA A 62 14.21 -7.88 -11.22
CA ALA A 62 13.90 -6.49 -11.53
C ALA A 62 12.50 -6.34 -12.14
N GLU A 63 12.18 -7.16 -13.14
CA GLU A 63 10.86 -7.18 -13.79
C GLU A 63 9.75 -7.47 -12.78
N ARG A 64 9.92 -8.53 -11.98
CA ARG A 64 8.90 -8.98 -11.04
C ARG A 64 8.71 -8.01 -9.88
N THR A 65 9.79 -7.39 -9.40
CA THR A 65 9.72 -6.29 -8.42
C THR A 65 8.93 -5.11 -8.98
N GLY A 66 9.21 -4.71 -10.23
CA GLY A 66 8.47 -3.64 -10.91
C GLY A 66 6.97 -3.93 -11.00
N ASN A 67 6.61 -5.16 -11.39
CA ASN A 67 5.21 -5.60 -11.46
C ASN A 67 4.49 -5.50 -10.11
N VAL A 68 5.16 -5.86 -8.99
CA VAL A 68 4.61 -5.70 -7.64
C VAL A 68 4.42 -4.23 -7.28
N VAL A 69 5.41 -3.38 -7.58
CA VAL A 69 5.36 -1.94 -7.27
C VAL A 69 4.25 -1.24 -8.05
N LEU A 70 4.08 -1.54 -9.34
CA LEU A 70 3.06 -0.91 -10.19
C LEU A 70 1.63 -1.20 -9.70
N LEU A 71 1.41 -2.34 -9.02
CA LEU A 71 0.10 -2.66 -8.43
C LEU A 71 -0.30 -1.72 -7.31
N ILE A 72 0.65 -1.09 -6.62
CA ILE A 72 0.37 -0.12 -5.54
C ILE A 72 -0.45 1.05 -6.09
N GLY A 73 -0.15 1.49 -7.33
CA GLY A 73 -0.89 2.56 -8.00
C GLY A 73 -2.38 2.22 -8.13
N ASN A 74 -2.67 1.06 -8.73
CA ASN A 74 -4.04 0.59 -8.93
C ASN A 74 -4.78 0.37 -7.60
N ILE A 75 -4.11 -0.17 -6.58
CA ILE A 75 -4.71 -0.36 -5.24
C ILE A 75 -5.12 0.99 -4.65
N PHE A 76 -4.29 2.02 -4.81
CA PHE A 76 -4.56 3.33 -4.25
C PHE A 76 -5.70 4.04 -4.99
N GLU A 77 -5.73 3.95 -6.31
CA GLU A 77 -6.81 4.54 -7.12
C GLU A 77 -8.18 3.94 -6.76
N VAL A 78 -8.27 2.61 -6.71
CA VAL A 78 -9.51 1.92 -6.30
C VAL A 78 -9.85 2.24 -4.84
N GLY A 79 -8.84 2.34 -3.97
CA GLY A 79 -9.02 2.73 -2.58
C GLY A 79 -9.61 4.14 -2.42
N MET A 80 -9.17 5.09 -3.24
CA MET A 80 -9.69 6.46 -3.24
C MET A 80 -11.15 6.50 -3.72
N GLN A 81 -11.44 5.84 -4.85
CA GLN A 81 -12.81 5.72 -5.36
C GLN A 81 -13.75 5.07 -4.31
N CYS A 82 -13.25 4.09 -3.57
CA CYS A 82 -13.98 3.45 -2.49
C CYS A 82 -14.30 4.44 -1.36
N LEU A 83 -13.32 5.25 -0.93
CA LEU A 83 -13.53 6.27 0.10
C LEU A 83 -14.55 7.33 -0.33
N GLU A 84 -14.43 7.84 -1.56
CA GLU A 84 -15.37 8.81 -2.12
C GLU A 84 -16.80 8.24 -2.16
N SER A 85 -16.95 7.00 -2.62
CA SER A 85 -18.25 6.31 -2.63
C SER A 85 -18.84 6.17 -1.21
N HIS A 86 -18.03 5.81 -0.21
CA HIS A 86 -18.50 5.68 1.17
C HIS A 86 -18.88 7.03 1.80
N GLN A 87 -18.20 8.11 1.45
CA GLN A 87 -18.58 9.46 1.88
C GLN A 87 -19.97 9.85 1.34
N VAL A 88 -20.25 9.56 0.07
CA VAL A 88 -21.57 9.83 -0.52
C VAL A 88 -22.65 9.00 0.17
N ILE A 89 -22.41 7.71 0.42
CA ILE A 89 -23.35 6.82 1.10
C ILE A 89 -23.64 7.31 2.54
N GLN A 90 -22.61 7.74 3.27
CA GLN A 90 -22.76 8.33 4.59
C GLN A 90 -23.54 9.66 4.55
N PHE A 91 -23.29 10.50 3.55
CA PHE A 91 -24.01 11.77 3.38
C PHE A 91 -25.52 11.58 3.22
N PHE A 92 -25.92 10.52 2.52
CA PHE A 92 -27.34 10.17 2.33
C PHE A 92 -27.91 9.26 3.42
N ASP A 93 -27.14 8.97 4.48
CA ASP A 93 -27.49 8.07 5.60
C ASP A 93 -28.04 6.71 5.13
N LEU A 94 -27.54 6.24 3.98
CA LEU A 94 -28.05 5.04 3.31
C LEU A 94 -27.67 3.76 4.06
N TRP A 95 -26.57 3.79 4.83
CA TRP A 95 -26.07 2.71 5.68
C TRP A 95 -25.51 3.23 7.01
N LYS A 96 -25.69 2.45 8.09
CA LYS A 96 -24.99 2.67 9.36
C LYS A 96 -23.56 2.15 9.26
N LEU A 97 -22.60 3.04 8.99
CA LEU A 97 -21.18 2.72 9.20
C LEU A 97 -20.88 2.62 10.71
N ASP A 98 -19.95 1.74 11.06
CA ASP A 98 -19.38 1.66 12.41
C ASP A 98 -18.60 2.95 12.76
N ASP A 99 -18.64 3.34 14.04
CA ASP A 99 -18.00 4.56 14.55
C ASP A 99 -16.49 4.64 14.24
N LEU A 100 -15.80 3.49 14.20
CA LEU A 100 -14.37 3.43 13.86
C LEU A 100 -14.14 3.80 12.39
N LEU A 101 -14.99 3.28 11.49
CA LEU A 101 -14.90 3.58 10.05
C LEU A 101 -15.22 5.05 9.78
N ILE A 102 -16.21 5.60 10.47
CA ILE A 102 -16.56 7.02 10.37
C ILE A 102 -15.37 7.90 10.78
N LYS A 103 -14.70 7.58 11.90
CA LYS A 103 -13.50 8.32 12.33
C LYS A 103 -12.37 8.25 11.30
N LEU A 104 -12.11 7.06 10.76
CA LEU A 104 -11.07 6.87 9.74
C LEU A 104 -11.35 7.63 8.44
N ILE A 105 -12.61 7.71 8.01
CA ILE A 105 -13.00 8.44 6.80
C ILE A 105 -13.02 9.96 7.05
N SER A 106 -13.54 10.41 8.19
CA SER A 106 -13.70 11.85 8.50
C SER A 106 -12.40 12.57 8.87
N GLU A 107 -11.37 11.88 9.39
CA GLU A 107 -10.07 12.50 9.64
C GLU A 107 -9.35 12.93 8.35
N SER A 108 -9.69 12.33 7.20
CA SER A 108 -9.17 12.74 5.89
C SER A 108 -9.65 14.13 5.43
N THR A 109 -10.66 14.71 6.10
CA THR A 109 -11.36 15.93 5.67
C THR A 109 -10.84 17.23 6.31
N LYS A 110 -9.81 17.17 7.18
CA LYS A 110 -9.25 18.34 7.87
C LYS A 110 -8.04 19.00 7.17
N LEU A 111 -8.00 18.95 5.83
CA LEU A 111 -7.03 19.70 5.02
C LEU A 111 -7.69 20.94 4.40
#